data_AF-A0A358EED7-F1
#
_entry.id   AF-A0A358EED7-F1
#
_cell.length_a   1.000
_cell.length_b   1.000
_cell.length_c   1.000
_cell.angle_alpha   90.00
_cell.angle_beta   90.00
_cell.angle_gamma   90.00
#
_symmetry.space_group_name_H-M   'P 1'
#
loop_
_entity.id
_entity.type
_entity.pdbx_description
1 polymer ?
#
loop_
_entity_poly.entity_id
_entity_poly.type
_entity_poly.pdbx_seq_one_letter_code
_entity_poly.pdbx_strand_id
1 'polypeptide(L)'
;MSSHVSRRHFIGGVTAAAALGTVGITPQVAEARVRRAADRGIRYLPGGAPMHRTLQSRVDEYDALAHLSSNENPFGPSEKALEAMTYAFKYSMRYGYPDNDVQRRIADAHDVPRDHTLMGAGSGEILDVVGLTWLAHDKKVVG
;
A
#
# COMPACT_ATOMS: atom_id res chain seq x y z
N MET A 1 31.30 6.61 15.01
CA MET A 1 31.16 6.45 13.54
C MET A 1 29.68 6.33 13.23
N SER A 2 29.05 7.39 12.69
CA SER A 2 27.62 7.41 12.38
C SER A 2 27.39 6.78 11.00
N SER A 3 26.73 5.62 10.94
CA SER A 3 26.32 5.01 9.68
C SER A 3 24.97 5.59 9.26
N HIS A 4 24.98 6.49 8.28
CA HIS A 4 23.77 6.96 7.62
C HIS A 4 23.16 5.80 6.79
N VAL A 5 22.09 5.21 7.29
CA VAL A 5 21.29 4.24 6.52
C VAL A 5 20.42 5.01 5.53
N SER A 6 20.73 4.89 4.24
CA SER A 6 19.99 5.53 3.15
C SER A 6 18.93 4.58 2.60
N ARG A 7 17.68 5.07 2.48
CA ARG A 7 16.51 4.32 1.94
C ARG A 7 16.77 3.73 0.54
N ARG A 8 17.66 4.33 -0.26
CA ARG A 8 18.04 3.83 -1.59
C ARG A 8 18.80 2.50 -1.54
N HIS A 9 19.57 2.26 -0.47
CA HIS A 9 20.33 1.02 -0.29
C HIS A 9 19.49 -0.13 0.27
N PHE A 10 18.33 0.15 0.86
CA PHE A 10 17.45 -0.87 1.41
C PHE A 10 16.55 -1.52 0.34
N ILE A 11 16.06 -0.73 -0.63
CA ILE A 11 15.15 -1.22 -1.69
C ILE A 11 15.91 -1.67 -2.94
N GLY A 12 17.09 -1.11 -3.24
CA GLY A 12 17.89 -1.49 -4.42
C GLY A 12 18.77 -2.74 -4.23
N GLY A 13 18.94 -3.24 -3.00
CA GLY A 13 19.87 -4.34 -2.72
C GLY A 13 19.31 -5.75 -3.00
N VAL A 14 17.98 -5.91 -3.05
CA VAL A 14 17.36 -7.24 -3.17
C VAL A 14 17.33 -7.73 -4.63
N THR A 15 17.37 -6.83 -5.61
CA THR A 15 17.35 -7.19 -7.04
C THR A 15 18.73 -7.58 -7.59
N ALA A 16 19.83 -7.18 -6.96
CA ALA A 16 21.18 -7.52 -7.45
C ALA A 16 21.64 -8.94 -7.05
N ALA A 17 21.04 -9.56 -6.02
CA ALA A 17 21.46 -10.88 -5.55
C ALA A 17 20.88 -12.05 -6.37
N ALA A 18 19.81 -11.84 -7.15
CA ALA A 18 19.16 -12.91 -7.92
C ALA A 18 19.92 -13.28 -9.21
N ALA A 19 20.75 -12.39 -9.74
CA ALA A 19 21.45 -12.61 -11.02
C ALA A 19 22.87 -13.22 -10.89
N LEU A 20 23.44 -13.29 -9.68
CA LEU A 20 24.84 -13.70 -9.47
C LEU A 20 25.02 -15.07 -8.78
N GLY A 21 23.95 -15.83 -8.54
CA GLY A 21 23.97 -16.99 -7.64
C GLY A 21 23.91 -18.39 -8.27
N THR A 22 23.88 -18.55 -9.59
CA THR A 22 23.62 -19.87 -10.20
C THR A 22 24.85 -20.77 -10.37
N VAL A 23 26.05 -20.32 -10.02
CA VAL A 23 27.24 -21.18 -10.04
C VAL A 23 27.43 -21.80 -8.65
N GLY A 24 27.00 -23.06 -8.49
CA GLY A 24 27.39 -23.92 -7.35
C GLY A 24 26.31 -24.32 -6.35
N ILE A 25 25.03 -24.08 -6.61
CA ILE A 25 23.95 -24.57 -5.74
C ILE A 25 23.56 -25.98 -6.17
N THR A 26 23.86 -26.99 -5.35
CA THR A 26 23.34 -28.33 -5.54
C THR A 26 21.82 -28.36 -5.30
N PRO A 27 21.06 -29.27 -5.93
CA PRO A 27 19.61 -29.37 -5.75
C PRO A 27 19.19 -29.44 -4.27
N GLN A 28 19.97 -30.12 -3.43
CA GLN A 28 19.72 -30.26 -2.00
C GLN A 28 19.84 -28.92 -1.25
N VAL A 29 20.79 -28.06 -1.65
CA VAL A 29 20.98 -26.73 -1.04
C VAL A 29 19.91 -25.75 -1.55
N ALA A 30 19.49 -25.87 -2.80
CA ALA A 30 18.36 -25.12 -3.33
C ALA A 30 17.06 -25.47 -2.59
N GLU A 31 16.77 -26.76 -2.43
CA GLU A 31 15.60 -27.24 -1.70
C GLU A 31 15.64 -26.83 -0.22
N ALA A 32 16.81 -26.93 0.44
CA ALA A 32 16.96 -26.48 1.82
C ALA A 32 16.73 -24.96 1.96
N ARG A 33 17.15 -24.15 0.98
CA ARG A 33 16.89 -22.70 0.97
C ARG A 33 15.41 -22.39 0.72
N VAL A 34 14.75 -23.10 -0.18
CA VAL A 34 13.30 -22.96 -0.43
C VAL A 34 12.50 -23.35 0.79
N ARG A 35 12.84 -24.47 1.46
CA ARG A 35 12.22 -24.89 2.72
C ARG A 35 12.42 -23.84 3.82
N ARG A 36 13.65 -23.36 4.01
CA ARG A 36 13.97 -22.34 5.03
C ARG A 36 13.32 -20.98 4.75
N ALA A 37 13.10 -20.64 3.48
CA ALA A 37 12.33 -19.46 3.08
C ALA A 37 10.83 -19.65 3.37
N ALA A 38 10.28 -20.83 3.07
CA ALA A 38 8.90 -21.18 3.39
C ALA A 38 8.65 -21.18 4.91
N ASP A 39 9.58 -21.70 5.71
CA ASP A 39 9.53 -21.68 7.18
C ASP A 39 9.54 -20.24 7.76
N ARG A 40 10.05 -19.28 6.99
CA ARG A 40 10.05 -17.84 7.31
C ARG A 40 8.87 -17.08 6.66
N GLY A 41 7.90 -17.80 6.11
CA GLY A 41 6.73 -17.22 5.45
C GLY A 41 7.02 -16.54 4.10
N ILE A 42 8.20 -16.75 3.51
CA ILE A 42 8.56 -16.20 2.20
C ILE A 42 8.10 -17.19 1.12
N ARG A 43 7.12 -16.79 0.31
CA ARG A 43 6.65 -17.59 -0.83
C ARG A 43 7.23 -17.05 -2.13
N TYR A 44 7.78 -17.93 -2.96
CA TYR A 44 8.25 -17.57 -4.29
C TYR A 44 7.11 -17.66 -5.31
N LEU A 45 6.96 -16.62 -6.14
CA LEU A 45 6.06 -16.64 -7.30
C LEU A 45 6.61 -17.60 -8.38
N PRO A 46 5.76 -18.06 -9.32
CA PRO A 46 6.25 -18.67 -10.55
C PRO A 46 7.24 -17.70 -11.22
N GLY A 47 8.49 -18.13 -11.43
CA GLY A 47 9.58 -17.26 -11.90
C GLY A 47 10.56 -16.79 -10.81
N GLY A 48 10.40 -17.21 -9.55
CA GLY A 48 11.44 -17.06 -8.52
C GLY A 48 11.54 -15.70 -7.85
N ALA A 49 10.57 -14.79 -8.07
CA ALA A 49 10.49 -13.55 -7.31
C ALA A 49 9.99 -13.85 -5.88
N PRO A 50 10.75 -13.48 -4.83
CA PRO A 50 10.29 -13.63 -3.45
C PRO A 50 9.17 -12.64 -3.18
N MET A 51 7.97 -13.14 -2.90
CA MET A 51 6.91 -12.33 -2.32
C MET A 51 6.96 -12.53 -0.81
N HIS A 52 7.35 -11.49 -0.07
CA HIS A 52 7.06 -11.45 1.35
C HIS A 52 5.57 -11.15 1.50
N ARG A 53 4.74 -12.18 1.30
CA ARG A 53 3.39 -12.11 1.81
C ARG A 53 3.52 -12.38 3.30
N THR A 54 3.43 -11.34 4.10
CA THR A 54 3.08 -11.51 5.51
C THR A 54 1.87 -12.44 5.51
N LEU A 55 2.06 -13.68 5.98
CA LEU A 55 0.94 -14.45 6.51
C LEU A 55 0.18 -13.45 7.38
N GLN A 56 -1.14 -13.29 7.17
CA GLN A 56 -1.92 -12.42 8.05
C GLN A 56 -1.59 -12.88 9.47
N SER A 57 -0.76 -12.08 10.14
CA SER A 57 -0.19 -12.46 11.41
C SER A 57 -1.36 -12.52 12.37
N ARG A 58 -1.30 -13.42 13.36
CA ARG A 58 -2.28 -13.34 14.44
C ARG A 58 -2.26 -11.91 14.99
N VAL A 59 -3.40 -11.39 15.45
CA VAL A 59 -3.51 -9.98 15.87
C VAL A 59 -2.38 -9.60 16.84
N ASP A 60 -2.06 -10.49 17.77
CA ASP A 60 -0.95 -10.32 18.73
C ASP A 60 0.42 -10.14 18.06
N GLU A 61 0.67 -10.83 16.94
CA GLU A 61 1.89 -10.69 16.14
C GLU A 61 1.86 -9.44 15.25
N TYR A 62 0.67 -8.97 14.85
CA TYR A 62 0.52 -7.71 14.12
C TYR A 62 0.93 -6.54 15.01
N ASP A 63 0.45 -6.50 16.26
CA ASP A 63 0.76 -5.43 17.20
C ASP A 63 2.21 -5.48 17.73
N ALA A 64 2.88 -6.62 17.60
CA ALA A 64 4.27 -6.80 18.02
C ALA A 64 5.30 -6.15 17.06
N LEU A 65 4.89 -5.70 15.87
CA LEU A 65 5.78 -5.20 14.83
C LEU A 65 5.59 -3.71 14.55
N ALA A 66 6.67 -3.04 14.14
CA ALA A 66 6.61 -1.68 13.63
C ALA A 66 6.18 -1.68 12.16
N HIS A 67 5.00 -1.12 11.86
CA HIS A 67 4.43 -1.05 10.51
C HIS A 67 4.94 0.18 9.76
N LEU A 68 5.91 -0.02 8.85
CA LEU A 68 6.59 1.07 8.13
C LEU A 68 6.60 0.89 6.60
N SER A 69 5.88 -0.10 6.07
CA SER A 69 5.93 -0.46 4.65
C SER A 69 4.91 0.24 3.75
N SER A 70 3.86 0.83 4.32
CA SER A 70 2.66 1.26 3.57
C SER A 70 2.43 2.77 3.56
N ASN A 71 3.37 3.57 4.08
CA ASN A 71 3.22 5.03 4.27
C ASN A 71 1.98 5.43 5.11
N GLU A 72 1.52 4.55 6.00
CA GLU A 72 0.43 4.84 6.92
C GLU A 72 0.87 5.84 8.00
N ASN A 73 -0.08 6.62 8.51
CA ASN A 73 0.18 7.55 9.60
C ASN A 73 0.14 6.82 10.95
N PRO A 74 1.26 6.70 11.69
CA PRO A 74 1.29 5.96 12.96
C PRO A 74 0.56 6.68 14.10
N PHE A 75 0.23 7.96 13.96
CA PHE A 75 -0.47 8.73 15.00
C PHE A 75 -1.99 8.48 14.99
N GLY A 76 -2.51 7.82 13.96
CA GLY A 76 -3.94 7.65 13.77
C GLY A 76 -4.67 8.94 13.35
N PRO A 77 -6.01 8.87 13.23
CA PRO A 77 -6.85 10.03 12.94
C PRO A 77 -6.94 10.98 14.16
N SER A 78 -7.39 12.21 13.93
CA SER A 78 -7.65 13.16 15.01
C SER A 78 -8.85 12.72 15.88
N GLU A 79 -8.89 13.18 17.14
CA GLU A 79 -9.98 12.88 18.07
C GLU A 79 -11.35 13.28 17.49
N LYS A 80 -11.47 14.47 16.89
CA LYS A 80 -12.69 14.93 16.21
C LYS A 80 -13.11 14.02 15.05
N ALA A 81 -12.15 13.45 14.32
CA ALA A 81 -12.46 12.52 13.25
C ALA A 81 -12.98 11.19 13.80
N LEU A 82 -12.38 10.67 14.88
CA LEU A 82 -12.86 9.46 15.58
C LEU A 82 -14.28 9.63 16.12
N GLU A 83 -14.57 10.77 16.74
CA GLU A 83 -15.92 11.11 17.22
C GLU A 83 -16.94 11.13 16.07
N ALA A 84 -16.61 11.78 14.95
CA ALA A 84 -17.47 11.85 13.77
C ALA A 84 -17.71 10.47 13.14
N MET A 85 -16.67 9.65 13.01
CA MET A 85 -16.76 8.26 12.53
C MET A 85 -17.66 7.44 13.45
N THR A 86 -17.45 7.52 14.76
CA THR A 86 -18.22 6.80 15.78
C THR A 86 -19.70 7.18 15.72
N TYR A 87 -19.98 8.48 15.65
CA TYR A 87 -21.34 9.01 15.54
C TYR A 87 -22.04 8.56 14.25
N ALA A 88 -21.32 8.47 13.14
CA ALA A 88 -21.88 8.13 11.83
C ALA A 88 -22.30 6.65 11.69
N PHE A 89 -21.74 5.73 12.47
CA PHE A 89 -22.02 4.29 12.35
C PHE A 89 -23.51 3.93 12.43
N LYS A 90 -24.30 4.67 13.23
CA LYS A 90 -25.76 4.45 13.33
C LYS A 90 -26.53 4.69 12.03
N TYR A 91 -25.88 5.23 11.00
CA TYR A 91 -26.46 5.46 9.68
C TYR A 91 -25.85 4.57 8.58
N SER A 92 -24.91 3.69 8.92
CA SER A 92 -24.16 2.86 7.95
C SER A 92 -25.02 1.93 7.08
N MET A 93 -26.25 1.62 7.50
CA MET A 93 -27.24 0.87 6.72
C MET A 93 -27.98 1.70 5.66
N ARG A 94 -27.68 3.01 5.53
CA ARG A 94 -28.31 3.93 4.59
C ARG A 94 -27.26 4.48 3.63
N TYR A 95 -27.54 4.40 2.33
CA TYR A 95 -26.68 5.03 1.33
C TYR A 95 -26.74 6.55 1.44
N GLY A 96 -25.58 7.19 1.52
CA GLY A 96 -25.41 8.63 1.33
C GLY A 96 -26.08 9.55 2.34
N TYR A 97 -26.60 9.05 3.48
CA TYR A 97 -27.31 9.88 4.45
C TYR A 97 -27.02 9.51 5.90
N PRO A 98 -26.87 10.51 6.80
CA PRO A 98 -26.80 11.95 6.55
C PRO A 98 -25.46 12.35 5.91
N ASP A 99 -25.51 13.22 4.90
CA ASP A 99 -24.31 13.81 4.27
C ASP A 99 -24.10 15.25 4.78
N ASN A 100 -22.86 15.59 5.10
CA ASN A 100 -22.44 16.91 5.55
C ASN A 100 -21.89 17.79 4.40
N ASP A 101 -22.15 17.37 3.15
CA ASP A 101 -21.66 17.97 1.90
C ASP A 101 -20.13 18.15 1.93
N VAL A 102 -19.43 17.03 2.16
CA VAL A 102 -17.95 17.00 2.20
C VAL A 102 -17.36 17.54 0.92
N GLN A 103 -18.00 17.28 -0.21
CA GLN A 103 -17.58 17.78 -1.52
C GLN A 103 -17.56 19.32 -1.56
N ARG A 104 -18.60 19.99 -1.04
CA ARG A 104 -18.61 21.45 -0.95
C ARG A 104 -17.51 21.99 -0.04
N ARG A 105 -17.27 21.35 1.11
CA ARG A 105 -16.20 21.77 2.04
C ARG A 105 -14.82 21.67 1.42
N ILE A 106 -14.56 20.63 0.61
CA ILE A 106 -13.32 20.49 -0.15
C ILE A 106 -13.20 21.61 -1.18
N ALA A 107 -14.27 21.88 -1.94
CA ALA A 107 -14.28 22.94 -2.95
C ALA A 107 -13.97 24.32 -2.33
N ASP A 108 -14.64 24.66 -1.22
CA ASP A 108 -14.42 25.92 -0.50
C ASP A 108 -12.99 26.00 0.07
N ALA A 109 -12.42 24.88 0.56
CA ALA A 109 -11.04 24.85 1.07
C ALA A 109 -9.96 25.06 -0.02
N HIS A 110 -10.29 24.76 -1.27
CA HIS A 110 -9.41 24.93 -2.42
C HIS A 110 -9.74 26.15 -3.28
N ASP A 111 -10.73 26.96 -2.88
CA ASP A 111 -11.22 28.13 -3.63
C ASP A 111 -11.62 27.81 -5.08
N VAL A 112 -12.37 26.70 -5.25
CA VAL A 112 -12.87 26.27 -6.56
C VAL A 112 -14.39 26.07 -6.55
N PRO A 113 -15.06 26.17 -7.71
CA PRO A 113 -16.44 25.75 -7.86
C PRO A 113 -16.66 24.28 -7.46
N ARG A 114 -17.85 23.95 -6.95
CA ARG A 114 -18.18 22.59 -6.49
C ARG A 114 -18.03 21.54 -7.61
N ASP A 115 -18.41 21.89 -8.84
CA ASP A 115 -18.30 21.06 -10.04
C ASP A 115 -16.85 20.80 -10.49
N HIS A 116 -15.86 21.46 -9.89
CA HIS A 116 -14.44 21.18 -10.09
C HIS A 116 -13.90 20.11 -9.12
N THR A 117 -14.76 19.48 -8.32
CA THR A 117 -14.38 18.43 -7.37
C THR A 117 -15.04 17.11 -7.75
N LEU A 118 -14.29 16.01 -7.64
CA LEU A 118 -14.78 14.64 -7.79
C LEU A 118 -14.42 13.84 -6.54
N MET A 119 -15.38 13.11 -5.99
CA MET A 119 -15.18 12.23 -4.83
C MET A 119 -14.99 10.78 -5.29
N GLY A 120 -14.08 10.05 -4.65
CA GLY A 120 -13.85 8.61 -4.84
C GLY A 120 -13.32 7.96 -3.56
N ALA A 121 -13.24 6.63 -3.53
CA ALA A 121 -12.76 5.84 -2.40
C ALA A 121 -11.22 5.80 -2.35
N GLY A 122 -10.62 6.99 -2.19
CA GLY A 122 -9.17 7.18 -2.18
C GLY A 122 -8.60 7.55 -3.56
N SER A 123 -7.36 8.01 -3.58
CA SER A 123 -6.72 8.54 -4.78
C SER A 123 -6.42 7.47 -5.84
N GLY A 124 -6.29 6.20 -5.45
CA GLY A 124 -6.10 5.09 -6.39
C GLY A 124 -7.25 4.99 -7.40
N GLU A 125 -8.50 5.04 -6.91
CA GLU A 125 -9.68 5.04 -7.79
C GLU A 125 -9.70 6.28 -8.69
N ILE A 126 -9.35 7.46 -8.17
CA ILE A 126 -9.31 8.68 -8.98
C ILE A 126 -8.28 8.58 -10.10
N LEU A 127 -7.11 7.98 -9.84
CA LEU A 127 -6.09 7.73 -10.87
C LEU A 127 -6.58 6.73 -11.92
N ASP A 128 -7.33 5.70 -11.51
CA ASP A 128 -7.95 4.75 -12.45
C ASP A 128 -9.00 5.43 -13.32
N VAL A 129 -9.86 6.27 -12.75
CA VAL A 129 -10.84 7.08 -13.51
C VAL A 129 -10.12 7.96 -14.53
N VAL A 130 -9.04 8.64 -14.14
CA VAL A 130 -8.23 9.45 -15.07
C VAL A 130 -7.64 8.59 -16.19
N GLY A 131 -7.08 7.42 -15.86
CA GLY A 131 -6.57 6.47 -16.83
C GLY A 131 -7.63 6.03 -17.84
N LEU A 132 -8.79 5.57 -17.36
CA LEU A 132 -9.91 5.14 -18.20
C LEU A 132 -10.47 6.26 -19.08
N THR A 133 -10.41 7.50 -18.60
CA THR A 133 -10.96 8.66 -19.32
C THR A 133 -10.02 9.16 -20.41
N TRP A 134 -8.71 9.16 -20.16
CA TRP A 134 -7.74 9.87 -21.00
C TRP A 134 -6.76 8.98 -21.76
N LEU A 135 -6.55 7.72 -21.34
CA LEU A 135 -5.62 6.79 -21.99
C LEU A 135 -6.29 6.11 -23.19
N ALA A 136 -6.00 6.61 -24.39
CA ALA A 136 -6.34 5.96 -25.65
C ALA A 136 -5.22 5.03 -26.11
N HIS A 137 -5.53 4.09 -27.02
CA HIS A 137 -4.59 3.07 -27.52
C HIS A 137 -3.28 3.65 -28.08
N ASP A 138 -3.32 4.85 -28.65
CA ASP A 138 -2.19 5.55 -29.27
C ASP A 138 -1.47 6.51 -28.31
N LYS A 139 -1.94 6.66 -27.07
CA LYS A 139 -1.35 7.54 -26.07
C LYS A 139 -0.41 6.79 -25.14
N LYS A 140 0.62 7.50 -24.67
CA LYS A 140 1.60 6.98 -23.72
C LYS A 140 1.45 7.69 -22.38
N VAL A 141 1.58 6.94 -21.28
CA VAL A 141 1.73 7.48 -19.94
C VAL A 141 3.21 7.76 -19.71
N VAL A 142 3.55 8.97 -19.23
CA VAL A 142 4.90 9.35 -18.81
C VAL A 142 4.89 9.44 -17.29
N GLY A 143 5.78 8.70 -16.63
CA GLY A 143 5.89 8.62 -15.18
C GLY A 143 7.34 8.65 -14.71
#